data_AF-A0A558DGA5-F1
#
_entry.id   AF-A0A558DGA5-F1
#
_cell.length_a   1.000
_cell.length_b   1.000
_cell.length_c   1.000
_cell.angle_alpha   90.00
_cell.angle_beta   90.00
_cell.angle_gamma   90.00
#
_symmetry.space_group_name_H-M   'P 1'
#
loop_
_entity.id
_entity.type
_entity.pdbx_description
1 polymer ?
#
loop_
_entity_poly.entity_id
_entity_poly.type
_entity_poly.pdbx_seq_one_letter_code
_entity_poly.pdbx_strand_id
1 'polypeptide(L)' 'MTANKTTPKRAAKRLNDHHMKKCAGFYASNEATGQGRYFAARVRAGKLEISPDFGETWRTIEDVDGAAFHDHNGRPVFL' A
#
# COMPACT_ATOMS: atom_id res chain seq x y z
N MET A 1 -14.83 15.36 -15.61
CA MET A 1 -14.20 15.28 -14.27
C MET A 1 -13.18 14.15 -14.33
N THR A 2 -11.90 14.45 -14.52
CA THR A 2 -10.83 13.44 -14.47
C THR A 2 -10.59 13.10 -13.01
N ALA A 3 -10.95 11.88 -12.60
CA ALA A 3 -10.57 11.36 -11.29
C ALA A 3 -9.04 11.47 -11.17
N ASN A 4 -8.56 12.11 -10.10
CA ASN A 4 -7.14 12.31 -9.86
C ASN A 4 -6.51 10.93 -9.58
N LYS A 5 -5.90 10.31 -10.61
CA LYS A 5 -5.30 8.97 -10.51
C LYS A 5 -4.23 8.95 -9.43
N THR A 6 -4.25 7.92 -8.60
CA THR A 6 -3.25 7.73 -7.57
C THR A 6 -1.96 7.24 -8.21
N THR A 7 -0.89 8.01 -8.11
CA THR A 7 0.42 7.55 -8.57
C THR A 7 1.03 6.55 -7.59
N PRO A 8 1.79 5.53 -8.06
CA PRO A 8 2.50 4.58 -7.19
C PRO A 8 3.39 5.27 -6.15
N LYS A 9 4.01 6.40 -6.53
CA LYS A 9 4.84 7.22 -5.62
C LYS A 9 4.02 7.81 -4.48
N ARG A 10 2.85 8.35 -4.79
CA ARG A 10 1.96 8.93 -3.78
C ARG A 10 1.41 7.84 -2.85
N ALA A 11 1.02 6.69 -3.42
CA ALA A 11 0.58 5.54 -2.66
C ALA A 11 1.65 5.04 -1.68
N ALA A 12 2.88 4.79 -2.15
CA ALA A 12 3.98 4.33 -1.29
C ALA A 12 4.25 5.30 -0.13
N LYS A 13 4.25 6.61 -0.41
CA LYS A 13 4.43 7.63 0.63
C LYS A 13 3.31 7.56 1.68
N ARG A 14 2.05 7.52 1.25
CA ARG A 14 0.89 7.50 2.15
C ARG A 14 0.85 6.26 3.04
N LEU A 15 1.16 5.10 2.48
CA LEU A 15 1.21 3.83 3.21
C LEU A 15 2.28 3.87 4.31
N ASN A 16 3.49 4.33 3.97
CA ASN A 16 4.58 4.45 4.95
C ASN A 16 4.27 5.52 6.01
N ASP A 17 3.76 6.70 5.60
CA ASP A 17 3.36 7.77 6.54
C ASP A 17 2.30 7.27 7.52
N HIS A 18 1.29 6.53 7.03
CA HIS A 18 0.23 5.97 7.88
C HIS A 18 0.80 4.93 8.85
N HIS A 19 1.66 4.03 8.36
CA HIS A 19 2.34 3.04 9.20
C HIS A 19 3.10 3.70 10.34
N MET A 20 3.93 4.70 10.04
CA MET A 20 4.73 5.42 11.03
C MET A 20 3.87 6.24 12.00
N LYS A 21 2.85 6.94 11.49
CA LYS A 21 1.97 7.79 12.32
C LYS A 21 1.08 6.99 13.26
N LYS A 22 0.64 5.81 12.84
CA LYS A 22 -0.32 4.98 13.59
C LYS A 22 0.31 3.78 14.29
N CYS A 23 1.59 3.51 14.03
CA CYS A 23 2.28 2.30 14.48
C CYS A 23 1.47 1.04 14.14
N ALA A 24 0.87 1.02 12.94
CA ALA A 24 -0.05 -0.03 12.50
C ALA A 24 0.36 -0.52 11.11
N GLY A 25 0.41 -1.83 10.90
CA GLY A 25 0.56 -2.37 9.55
C GLY A 25 -0.73 -2.17 8.76
N PHE A 26 -0.65 -2.32 7.45
CA PHE A 26 -1.77 -2.16 6.54
C PHE A 26 -2.02 -3.43 5.72
N TYR A 27 -3.22 -3.54 5.18
CA TYR A 27 -3.71 -4.61 4.33
C TYR A 27 -4.14 -3.99 3.00
N ALA A 28 -3.92 -4.71 1.90
CA ALA A 28 -4.45 -4.36 0.59
C ALA A 28 -5.70 -5.19 0.32
N SER A 29 -6.73 -4.58 -0.27
CA SER A 29 -8.01 -5.25 -0.56
C SER A 29 -7.97 -6.16 -1.78
N ASN A 30 -6.89 -6.13 -2.55
CA ASN A 30 -6.82 -6.83 -3.82
C ASN A 30 -6.32 -8.27 -3.62
N GLU A 31 -7.06 -9.27 -4.09
CA GLU A 31 -6.74 -10.71 -3.93
C GLU A 31 -5.32 -11.05 -4.41
N ALA A 32 -4.84 -10.35 -5.44
CA ALA A 32 -3.49 -10.52 -6.00
C ALA A 32 -2.35 -10.25 -5.00
N THR A 33 -2.61 -9.49 -3.93
CA THR A 33 -1.59 -9.18 -2.92
C THR A 33 -1.42 -10.28 -1.89
N GLY A 34 -2.38 -11.21 -1.79
CA GLY A 34 -2.47 -12.21 -0.73
C GLY A 34 -3.00 -11.62 0.58
N GLN A 35 -3.56 -12.48 1.43
CA GLN A 35 -4.04 -12.09 2.76
C GLN A 35 -2.84 -11.90 3.69
N GLY A 36 -2.30 -10.68 3.78
CA GLY A 36 -1.14 -10.38 4.61
C GLY A 36 -1.17 -8.98 5.21
N ARG A 37 -0.47 -8.81 6.34
CA ARG A 37 -0.20 -7.51 6.95
C ARG A 37 1.14 -7.00 6.42
N TYR A 38 1.17 -5.77 5.93
CA TYR A 38 2.34 -5.12 5.35
C TYR A 38 2.79 -3.95 6.22
N PHE A 39 4.09 -3.66 6.15
CA PHE A 39 4.74 -2.65 6.99
C PHE A 39 5.59 -1.66 6.19
N ALA A 40 5.91 -1.99 4.93
CA ALA A 40 6.66 -1.11 4.06
C ALA A 40 6.06 -1.08 2.65
N ALA A 41 6.21 0.06 1.99
CA ALA A 41 5.85 0.28 0.60
C ALA A 41 6.98 1.02 -0.14
N ARG A 42 7.19 0.71 -1.42
CA ARG A 42 8.15 1.42 -2.29
C ARG A 42 7.65 1.50 -3.73
N VAL A 43 8.36 2.27 -4.55
CA VAL A 43 8.20 2.25 -6.00
C VAL A 43 9.40 1.57 -6.63
N ARG A 44 9.16 0.59 -7.50
CA ARG A 44 10.19 -0.08 -8.30
C ARG A 44 9.69 -0.26 -9.73
N ALA A 45 10.51 0.13 -10.70
CA ALA A 45 10.15 0.11 -12.13
C ALA A 45 8.78 0.76 -12.44
N GLY A 46 8.44 1.85 -11.71
CA GLY A 46 7.17 2.55 -11.88
C GLY A 46 5.95 1.88 -11.26
N LYS A 47 6.10 0.71 -10.61
CA LYS A 47 5.02 0.01 -9.91
C LYS A 47 5.13 0.16 -8.40
N LEU A 48 4.00 0.07 -7.71
CA LEU A 48 3.96 0.02 -6.24
C LEU A 48 4.31 -1.41 -5.79
N GLU A 49 5.23 -1.52 -4.86
CA GLU A 49 5.54 -2.78 -4.19
C GLU A 49 5.31 -2.63 -2.68
N ILE A 50 4.78 -3.66 -2.03
CA ILE A 50 4.54 -3.72 -0.58
C ILE A 50 5.22 -4.94 0.05
N SER A 51 5.64 -4.81 1.31
CA SER A 51 6.43 -5.83 2.01
C SER A 51 5.83 -6.17 3.38
N PRO A 52 5.68 -7.48 3.70
CA PRO A 52 5.24 -7.96 5.00
C PRO A 52 6.36 -8.09 6.04
N ASP A 53 7.62 -7.96 5.62
CA ASP A 53 8.82 -8.32 6.37
C ASP A 53 9.88 -7.21 6.29
N PHE A 54 9.42 -5.95 6.32
CA PHE A 54 10.28 -4.75 6.36
C PHE A 54 11.30 -4.64 5.23
N GLY A 55 11.02 -5.27 4.09
CA GLY A 55 11.76 -5.12 2.84
C GLY A 55 12.58 -6.34 2.42
N GLU A 56 12.49 -7.46 3.13
CA GLU A 56 13.12 -8.72 2.72
C GLU A 56 12.43 -9.31 1.47
N THR A 57 11.09 -9.31 1.45
CA THR A 57 10.27 -9.73 0.30
C THR A 57 9.28 -8.65 -0.12
N TRP A 58 8.94 -8.65 -1.41
CA TRP A 58 8.12 -7.61 -2.04
C TRP A 58 7.03 -8.22 -2.90
N ARG A 59 5.84 -7.61 -2.85
CA ARG A 59 4.68 -7.95 -3.68
C ARG A 59 4.27 -6.75 -4.51
N THR A 60 4.11 -6.95 -5.81
CA THR A 60 3.72 -5.89 -6.74
C THR A 60 2.21 -5.65 -6.72
N ILE A 61 1.81 -4.39 -6.71
CA ILE A 61 0.44 -3.93 -6.90
C ILE A 61 0.27 -3.54 -8.36
N GLU A 62 -0.43 -4.37 -9.12
CA GLU A 62 -0.64 -4.15 -10.56
C GLU A 62 -1.65 -3.02 -10.84
N ASP A 63 -2.70 -2.90 -10.02
CA ASP A 63 -3.68 -1.83 -10.10
C ASP A 63 -3.71 -1.01 -8.80
N VAL A 64 -3.00 0.12 -8.79
CA VAL A 64 -2.96 1.05 -7.65
C VAL A 64 -4.23 1.89 -7.56
N ASP A 65 -4.89 2.18 -8.69
CA ASP A 65 -6.09 3.02 -8.72
C ASP A 65 -7.31 2.26 -8.16
N GLY A 66 -7.39 0.94 -8.41
CA GLY A 66 -8.44 0.07 -7.87
C GLY A 66 -8.13 -0.53 -6.48
N ALA A 67 -6.94 -0.32 -5.93
CA ALA A 67 -6.56 -0.87 -4.64
C ALA A 67 -7.07 -0.01 -3.47
N ALA A 68 -7.79 -0.64 -2.54
CA ALA A 68 -8.11 -0.03 -1.25
C ALA A 68 -7.16 -0.58 -0.17
N PHE A 69 -6.82 0.27 0.80
CA PHE A 69 -5.92 -0.10 1.89
C PHE A 69 -6.56 0.25 3.23
N HIS A 70 -6.37 -0.63 4.21
CA HIS A 70 -6.85 -0.44 5.58
C HIS A 70 -5.77 -0.83 6.57
N ASP A 71 -5.69 -0.16 7.72
CA ASP A 71 -4.80 -0.60 8.79
C ASP A 71 -5.36 -1.80 9.58
N HIS A 72 -4.55 -2.36 10.47
CA HIS A 72 -4.95 -3.46 11.35
C HIS A 72 -6.16 -3.15 12.25
N ASN A 73 -6.49 -1.87 12.45
CA ASN A 73 -7.69 -1.45 13.18
C ASN A 73 -8.88 -1.16 12.24
N GLY A 74 -8.79 -1.54 10.95
CA GLY A 74 -9.83 -1.34 9.94
C GLY A 74 -9.94 0.09 9.41
N ARG A 75 -9.02 1.00 9.75
CA ARG A 75 -9.09 2.40 9.30
C ARG A 75 -8.62 2.50 7.84
N PRO A 76 -9.34 3.20 6.95
CA PRO A 76 -8.90 3.38 5.57
C PRO A 76 -7.59 4.18 5.51
N VAL A 77 -6.70 3.78 4.60
CA VAL A 77 -5.49 4.52 4.22
C VAL A 77 -5.76 5.22 2.89
N PHE A 78 -5.99 6.53 2.93
CA PHE A 78 -6.29 7.32 1.74
C PHE A 78 -5.02 7.64 0.94
N LEU A 79 -5.02 7.26 -0.33
CA LEU A 79 -3.86 7.42 -1.23
C LEU A 79 -3.74 8.83 -1.85
#